data_AF-A0A7S1S7D3-F1
#
_entry.id   AF-A0A7S1S7D3-F1
#
_cell.length_a   1.000
_cell.length_b   1.000
_cell.length_c   1.000
_cell.angle_alpha   90.00
_cell.angle_beta   90.00
_cell.angle_gamma   90.00
#
_symmetry.space_group_name_H-M   'P 1'
#
loop_
_entity.id
_entity.type
_entity.pdbx_description
1 polymer ?
#
loop_
_entity_poly.entity_id
_entity_poly.type
_entity_poly.pdbx_seq_one_letter_code
_entity_poly.pdbx_strand_id
1 'polypeptide(L)'
;TGDKFVFYSGVRIRMRAEGRARHWDAGMFLSRLTTCLVLLTLPRRFIMVVCTHVLGHLSTIYKQAIYNKFDLKDAIAGMSARLLVWNASFVDLVDKELKDGTQGISKSRMHERLIALLRTRHMELDAGEIRRLCNFTYEAMLSLQTQNQAADPFSDLQDNLTDVTAELGLSHAMSAMGAFRLSGNSAAGDIANEMLARQELVNSDRFSCACTSNENLNFDAVVKLFDKERRRWFMERLFTPKAFSEIVKYVDPDQMAKTDDNDSDITVDKEDPALTSVGLGGSVPMSPMSHAAEAFANRR
;
A
#
# COMPACT_ATOMS: atom_id res chain seq x y z
N THR A 1 -25.26 45.33 -99.64
CA THR A 1 -25.12 45.98 -98.32
C THR A 1 -24.65 44.92 -97.37
N GLY A 2 -23.34 44.90 -97.07
CA GLY A 2 -22.70 43.77 -96.38
C GLY A 2 -22.57 44.03 -94.88
N ASP A 3 -23.23 43.20 -94.07
CA ASP A 3 -23.18 43.28 -92.61
C ASP A 3 -21.85 42.73 -92.09
N LYS A 4 -21.09 43.59 -91.41
CA LYS A 4 -19.87 43.24 -90.70
C LYS A 4 -20.23 42.73 -89.31
N PHE A 5 -20.04 41.43 -89.08
CA PHE A 5 -20.07 40.85 -87.74
C PHE A 5 -18.73 41.08 -87.04
N VAL A 6 -18.75 41.88 -85.98
CA VAL A 6 -17.58 42.11 -85.11
C VAL A 6 -17.64 41.10 -83.96
N PHE A 7 -16.71 40.15 -83.95
CA PHE A 7 -16.55 39.20 -82.85
C PHE A 7 -15.79 39.88 -81.70
N TYR A 8 -16.47 40.05 -80.56
CA TYR A 8 -15.84 40.52 -79.34
C TYR A 8 -15.44 39.34 -78.45
N SER A 9 -14.14 39.08 -78.35
CA SER A 9 -13.57 38.13 -77.40
C SER A 9 -13.23 38.87 -76.10
N GLY A 10 -14.12 38.77 -75.10
CA GLY A 10 -13.93 39.39 -73.79
C GLY A 10 -13.64 38.37 -72.70
N VAL A 11 -12.65 38.64 -71.84
CA VAL A 11 -12.36 37.83 -70.66
C VAL A 11 -13.29 38.27 -69.51
N ARG A 12 -14.14 37.36 -69.01
CA ARG A 12 -15.02 37.62 -67.85
C ARG A 12 -14.34 37.13 -66.57
N ILE A 13 -13.77 38.06 -65.81
CA ILE A 13 -13.26 37.79 -64.47
C ILE A 13 -14.45 37.72 -63.51
N ARG A 14 -14.72 36.54 -62.93
CA ARG A 14 -15.69 36.37 -61.84
C ARG A 14 -14.93 36.32 -60.51
N MET A 15 -14.92 37.41 -59.77
CA MET A 15 -14.45 37.40 -58.39
C MET A 15 -15.54 36.79 -57.50
N ARG A 16 -15.25 35.64 -56.87
CA ARG A 16 -16.04 35.11 -55.76
C ARG A 16 -15.34 35.48 -54.47
N ALA A 17 -15.78 36.57 -53.85
CA ALA A 17 -15.36 36.91 -52.49
C ALA A 17 -16.22 36.10 -51.52
N GLU A 18 -15.71 34.94 -51.07
CA GLU A 18 -16.32 34.20 -49.97
C GLU A 18 -15.72 34.72 -48.65
N GLY A 19 -16.50 35.52 -47.92
CA GLY A 19 -16.19 35.95 -46.56
C GLY A 19 -16.96 35.09 -45.55
N ARG A 20 -16.27 34.54 -44.56
CA ARG A 20 -16.91 33.80 -43.45
C ARG A 20 -16.74 34.59 -42.16
N ALA A 21 -17.78 35.29 -41.73
CA ALA A 21 -17.80 35.97 -40.45
C ALA A 21 -18.04 34.95 -39.33
N ARG A 22 -17.10 34.86 -38.37
CA ARG A 22 -17.30 34.09 -37.14
C ARG A 22 -17.85 35.02 -36.07
N HIS A 23 -19.07 34.75 -35.64
CA HIS A 23 -19.65 35.36 -34.45
C HIS A 23 -19.45 34.41 -33.27
N TRP A 24 -19.26 34.96 -32.07
CA TRP A 24 -19.17 34.16 -30.86
C TRP A 24 -20.56 33.63 -30.52
N ASP A 25 -20.74 32.32 -30.65
CA ASP A 25 -21.98 31.64 -30.29
C ASP A 25 -21.72 30.83 -29.02
N ALA A 26 -22.25 31.33 -27.91
CA ALA A 26 -22.15 30.67 -26.61
C ALA A 26 -22.75 29.25 -26.64
N GLY A 27 -23.77 29.00 -27.47
CA GLY A 27 -24.39 27.68 -27.63
C GLY A 27 -23.42 26.68 -28.27
N MET A 28 -22.71 27.09 -29.33
CA MET A 28 -21.68 26.24 -29.94
C MET A 28 -20.51 25.97 -28.99
N PHE A 29 -20.12 26.95 -28.17
CA PHE A 29 -19.08 26.77 -27.17
C PHE A 29 -19.49 25.75 -26.10
N LEU A 30 -20.68 25.91 -25.51
CA LEU A 30 -21.21 24.98 -24.50
C LEU A 30 -21.38 23.56 -25.05
N SER A 31 -21.83 23.40 -26.29
CA SER A 31 -21.96 22.09 -26.94
C SER A 31 -20.59 21.40 -27.13
N ARG A 32 -19.55 22.17 -27.50
CA ARG A 32 -18.18 21.63 -27.61
C ARG A 32 -17.57 21.30 -26.26
N LEU A 33 -17.82 22.14 -25.25
CA LEU A 33 -17.35 21.91 -23.89
C LEU A 33 -17.98 20.65 -23.28
N THR A 34 -19.30 20.49 -23.42
CA THR A 34 -20.01 19.28 -22.96
C THR A 34 -19.55 18.03 -23.71
N THR A 35 -19.33 18.11 -25.03
CA THR A 35 -18.74 17.01 -25.81
C THR A 35 -17.34 16.66 -25.31
N CYS A 36 -16.50 17.65 -25.02
CA CYS A 36 -15.17 17.44 -24.45
C CYS A 36 -15.26 16.77 -23.06
N LEU A 37 -16.15 17.24 -22.19
CA LEU A 37 -16.35 16.68 -20.86
C LEU A 37 -16.82 15.22 -20.93
N VAL A 38 -17.76 14.90 -21.83
CA VAL A 38 -18.19 13.52 -22.07
C VAL A 38 -17.04 12.67 -22.61
N LEU A 39 -16.24 13.18 -23.56
CA LEU A 39 -15.06 12.48 -24.07
C LEU A 39 -14.01 12.24 -22.98
N LEU A 40 -13.86 13.13 -22.00
CA LEU A 40 -12.98 12.94 -20.85
C LEU A 40 -13.45 11.83 -19.89
N THR A 41 -14.72 11.41 -19.95
CA THR A 41 -15.19 10.24 -19.18
C THR A 41 -14.78 8.91 -19.80
N LEU A 42 -14.47 8.87 -21.10
CA LEU A 42 -14.05 7.66 -21.81
C LEU A 42 -12.70 7.11 -21.31
N PRO A 43 -11.65 7.93 -21.12
CA PRO A 43 -10.39 7.48 -20.52
C PRO A 43 -10.60 6.78 -19.17
N ARG A 44 -11.48 7.30 -18.31
CA ARG A 44 -11.75 6.68 -17.00
C ARG A 44 -12.33 5.26 -17.15
N ARG A 45 -13.31 5.08 -18.03
CA ARG A 45 -13.88 3.75 -18.30
C ARG A 45 -12.87 2.83 -18.97
N PHE A 46 -12.09 3.37 -19.91
CA PHE A 46 -11.03 2.62 -20.58
C PHE A 46 -9.98 2.12 -19.58
N ILE A 47 -9.46 2.98 -18.70
CA ILE A 47 -8.53 2.60 -17.64
C ILE A 47 -9.14 1.52 -16.75
N MET A 48 -10.41 1.67 -16.35
CA MET A 48 -11.09 0.64 -15.54
C MET A 48 -11.14 -0.72 -16.26
N VAL A 49 -11.47 -0.75 -17.56
CA VAL A 49 -11.47 -1.98 -18.37
C VAL A 49 -10.07 -2.55 -18.51
N VAL A 50 -9.06 -1.71 -18.75
CA VAL A 50 -7.66 -2.14 -18.85
C VAL A 50 -7.20 -2.74 -17.52
N CYS A 51 -7.40 -2.06 -16.39
CA CYS A 51 -7.04 -2.54 -15.06
C CYS A 51 -7.75 -3.86 -14.69
N THR A 52 -9.00 -4.03 -15.09
CA THR A 52 -9.82 -5.20 -14.71
C THR A 52 -9.73 -6.39 -15.67
N HIS A 53 -9.30 -6.20 -16.93
CA HIS A 53 -9.28 -7.28 -17.91
C HIS A 53 -7.91 -7.53 -18.57
N VAL A 54 -7.04 -6.51 -18.65
CA VAL A 54 -5.79 -6.59 -19.44
C VAL A 54 -4.57 -6.93 -18.57
N LEU A 55 -4.68 -6.81 -17.25
CA LEU A 55 -3.57 -6.98 -16.30
C LEU A 55 -3.28 -8.44 -15.89
N GLY A 56 -3.96 -9.43 -16.48
CA GLY A 56 -3.73 -10.85 -16.17
C GLY A 56 -4.06 -11.18 -14.71
N HIS A 57 -3.10 -11.71 -13.95
CA HIS A 57 -3.33 -12.07 -12.55
C HIS A 57 -3.60 -10.85 -11.65
N LEU A 58 -2.89 -9.74 -11.89
CA LEU A 58 -3.10 -8.48 -11.17
C LEU A 58 -4.54 -7.98 -11.32
N SER A 59 -5.21 -8.29 -12.43
CA SER A 59 -6.61 -7.88 -12.64
C SER A 59 -7.57 -8.48 -11.61
N THR A 60 -7.27 -9.68 -11.08
CA THR A 60 -8.08 -10.31 -10.02
C THR A 60 -7.93 -9.54 -8.71
N ILE A 61 -6.70 -9.14 -8.39
CA ILE A 61 -6.38 -8.33 -7.21
C ILE A 61 -7.06 -6.96 -7.31
N TYR A 62 -6.92 -6.27 -8.45
CA TYR A 62 -7.58 -4.99 -8.67
C TYR A 62 -9.11 -5.11 -8.64
N LYS A 63 -9.68 -6.18 -9.19
CA LYS A 63 -11.13 -6.42 -9.15
C LYS A 63 -11.63 -6.62 -7.72
N GLN A 64 -10.87 -7.32 -6.87
CA GLN A 64 -11.19 -7.48 -5.45
C GLN A 64 -11.13 -6.14 -4.71
N ALA A 65 -10.12 -5.31 -4.98
CA ALA A 65 -10.00 -3.99 -4.37
C ALA A 65 -11.11 -3.01 -4.82
N ILE A 66 -11.54 -3.06 -6.08
CA ILE A 66 -12.53 -2.13 -6.64
C ILE A 66 -13.97 -2.52 -6.28
N TYR A 67 -14.30 -3.81 -6.26
CA TYR A 67 -15.67 -4.30 -6.11
C TYR A 67 -15.91 -4.97 -4.76
N ASN A 68 -15.56 -4.30 -3.66
CA ASN A 68 -15.89 -4.81 -2.35
C ASN A 68 -17.32 -4.42 -1.93
N LYS A 69 -18.11 -5.39 -1.47
CA LYS A 69 -19.45 -5.13 -0.92
C LYS A 69 -19.25 -4.65 0.52
N PHE A 70 -19.32 -3.34 0.72
CA PHE A 70 -19.17 -2.76 2.05
C PHE A 70 -20.47 -2.85 2.83
N ASP A 71 -20.55 -3.80 3.75
CA ASP A 71 -21.50 -3.75 4.87
C ASP A 71 -20.74 -3.34 6.13
N LEU A 72 -21.14 -2.21 6.72
CA LEU A 72 -20.49 -1.65 7.89
C LEU A 72 -20.52 -2.61 9.10
N LYS A 73 -21.60 -3.39 9.27
CA LYS A 73 -21.72 -4.31 10.41
C LYS A 73 -20.73 -5.46 10.29
N ASP A 74 -20.66 -6.06 9.11
CA ASP A 74 -19.71 -7.13 8.81
C ASP A 74 -18.27 -6.61 8.87
N ALA A 75 -18.04 -5.36 8.45
CA ALA A 75 -16.74 -4.72 8.54
C ALA A 75 -16.27 -4.54 10.00
N ILE A 76 -17.13 -4.04 10.89
CA ILE A 76 -16.79 -3.86 12.31
C ILE A 76 -16.58 -5.22 12.99
N ALA A 77 -17.50 -6.17 12.80
CA ALA A 77 -17.38 -7.50 13.40
C ALA A 77 -16.12 -8.24 12.90
N GLY A 78 -15.86 -8.16 11.59
CA GLY A 78 -14.67 -8.71 10.97
C GLY A 78 -13.39 -8.05 11.50
N MET A 79 -13.37 -6.73 11.64
CA MET A 79 -12.22 -6.00 12.18
C MET A 79 -11.94 -6.40 13.64
N SER A 80 -12.96 -6.45 14.50
CA SER A 80 -12.80 -6.85 15.91
C SER A 80 -12.30 -8.30 16.04
N ALA A 81 -12.87 -9.24 15.29
CA ALA A 81 -12.43 -10.64 15.32
C ALA A 81 -10.97 -10.78 14.86
N ARG A 82 -10.57 -10.05 13.82
CA ARG A 82 -9.19 -10.05 13.33
C ARG A 82 -8.22 -9.44 14.34
N LEU A 83 -8.57 -8.31 14.97
CA LEU A 83 -7.77 -7.71 16.04
C LEU A 83 -7.50 -8.70 17.17
N LEU A 84 -8.50 -9.49 17.57
CA LEU A 84 -8.33 -10.54 18.58
C LEU A 84 -7.37 -11.64 18.10
N VAL A 85 -7.54 -12.11 16.86
CA VAL A 85 -6.66 -13.13 16.27
C VAL A 85 -5.22 -12.63 16.17
N TRP A 86 -5.00 -11.37 15.79
CA TRP A 86 -3.65 -10.81 15.70
C TRP A 86 -3.00 -10.61 17.05
N ASN A 87 -3.74 -10.17 18.07
CA ASN A 87 -3.19 -10.09 19.43
C ASN A 87 -2.75 -11.46 19.95
N ALA A 88 -3.57 -12.50 19.76
CA ALA A 88 -3.20 -13.86 20.13
C ALA A 88 -1.96 -14.33 19.34
N SER A 89 -1.94 -14.10 18.02
CA SER A 89 -0.82 -14.46 17.15
C SER A 89 0.45 -13.70 17.53
N PHE A 90 0.35 -12.44 17.93
CA PHE A 90 1.50 -11.64 18.33
C PHE A 90 2.17 -12.24 19.56
N VAL A 91 1.39 -12.54 20.60
CA VAL A 91 1.90 -13.17 21.84
C VAL A 91 2.60 -14.50 21.54
N ASP A 92 2.09 -15.29 20.59
CA ASP A 92 2.70 -16.57 20.17
C ASP A 92 3.98 -16.40 19.32
N LEU A 93 4.18 -15.22 18.74
CA LEU A 93 5.28 -14.87 17.84
C LEU A 93 6.39 -14.08 18.53
N VAL A 94 6.14 -13.46 19.68
CA VAL A 94 7.15 -12.77 20.49
C VAL A 94 8.25 -13.76 20.86
N ASP A 95 9.49 -13.37 20.59
CA ASP A 95 10.68 -14.17 20.89
C ASP A 95 11.76 -13.40 21.64
N LYS A 96 11.78 -12.06 21.49
CA LYS A 96 12.76 -11.20 22.15
C LYS A 96 12.07 -10.16 23.01
N GLU A 97 12.59 -9.99 24.22
CA GLU A 97 12.26 -8.89 25.10
C GLU A 97 13.41 -7.88 25.08
N LEU A 98 13.09 -6.64 24.75
CA LEU A 98 14.04 -5.54 24.78
C LEU A 98 14.28 -5.11 26.23
N LYS A 99 15.39 -4.41 26.50
CA LYS A 99 15.74 -3.91 27.84
C LYS A 99 14.68 -3.01 28.48
N ASP A 100 13.83 -2.40 27.64
CA ASP A 100 12.74 -1.53 28.07
C ASP A 100 11.48 -2.29 28.48
N GLY A 101 11.53 -3.63 28.51
CA GLY A 101 10.37 -4.51 28.73
C GLY A 101 9.44 -4.58 27.52
N THR A 102 9.87 -4.04 26.37
CA THR A 102 9.11 -4.11 25.13
C THR A 102 9.34 -5.45 24.47
N GLN A 103 8.25 -6.18 24.26
CA GLN A 103 8.26 -7.44 23.55
C GLN A 103 8.15 -7.19 22.04
N GLY A 104 8.92 -7.92 21.25
CA GLY A 104 8.89 -7.80 19.81
C GLY A 104 9.19 -9.11 19.09
N ILE A 105 8.81 -9.14 17.81
CA ILE A 105 9.01 -10.29 16.93
C ILE A 105 10.30 -10.09 16.15
N SER A 106 11.22 -11.05 16.23
CA SER A 106 12.41 -11.07 15.39
C SER A 106 12.12 -11.59 13.98
N LYS A 107 12.97 -11.17 13.05
CA LYS A 107 12.94 -11.60 11.65
C LYS A 107 13.08 -13.12 11.49
N SER A 108 13.98 -13.74 12.24
CA SER A 108 14.20 -15.20 12.20
C SER A 108 12.95 -15.95 12.62
N ARG A 109 12.27 -15.48 13.68
CA ARG A 109 11.03 -16.06 14.15
C ARG A 109 9.90 -15.94 13.14
N MET A 110 9.78 -14.79 12.50
CA MET A 110 8.81 -14.57 11.42
C MET A 110 9.06 -15.53 10.25
N HIS A 111 10.33 -15.74 9.87
CA HIS A 111 10.71 -16.65 8.79
C HIS A 111 10.39 -18.11 9.11
N GLU A 112 10.72 -18.61 10.31
CA GLU A 112 10.37 -19.97 10.76
C GLU A 112 8.86 -20.23 10.65
N ARG A 113 8.06 -19.26 11.10
CA ARG A 113 6.60 -19.38 11.15
C ARG A 113 6.01 -19.30 9.75
N LEU A 114 6.56 -18.45 8.88
CA LEU A 114 6.16 -18.41 7.47
C LEU A 114 6.45 -19.74 6.76
N ILE A 115 7.61 -20.36 7.01
CA ILE A 115 7.93 -21.70 6.49
C ILE A 115 6.92 -22.73 6.99
N ALA A 116 6.61 -22.74 8.29
CA ALA A 116 5.64 -23.68 8.86
C ALA A 116 4.25 -23.53 8.22
N LEU A 117 3.80 -22.29 7.98
CA LEU A 117 2.53 -21.99 7.33
C LEU A 117 2.51 -22.44 5.86
N LEU A 118 3.56 -22.15 5.09
CA LEU A 118 3.65 -22.52 3.67
C LEU A 118 3.70 -24.05 3.48
N ARG A 119 4.41 -24.76 4.36
CA ARG A 119 4.42 -26.23 4.39
C ARG A 119 3.03 -26.81 4.61
N THR A 120 2.27 -26.21 5.52
CA THR A 120 0.90 -26.65 5.83
C THR A 120 -0.05 -26.46 4.64
N ARG A 121 0.19 -25.43 3.82
CA ARG A 121 -0.66 -25.11 2.65
C ARG A 121 -0.22 -25.78 1.35
N HIS A 122 0.81 -26.64 1.38
CA HIS A 122 1.37 -27.28 0.19
C HIS A 122 1.76 -26.29 -0.92
N MET A 123 2.21 -25.08 -0.57
CA MET A 123 2.65 -24.12 -1.56
C MET A 123 4.13 -24.35 -1.87
N GLU A 124 4.44 -24.56 -3.14
CA GLU A 124 5.79 -24.80 -3.66
C GLU A 124 6.48 -23.44 -3.86
N LEU A 125 7.01 -22.84 -2.80
CA LEU A 125 8.01 -21.77 -2.92
C LEU A 125 9.39 -22.32 -2.60
N ASP A 126 10.37 -21.88 -3.36
CA ASP A 126 11.77 -22.16 -3.03
C ASP A 126 12.18 -21.43 -1.74
N ALA A 127 13.15 -21.99 -1.01
CA ALA A 127 13.64 -21.41 0.24
C ALA A 127 14.11 -19.96 0.07
N GLY A 128 14.70 -19.61 -1.08
CA GLY A 128 15.10 -18.24 -1.40
C GLY A 128 13.91 -17.30 -1.59
N GLU A 129 12.81 -17.78 -2.17
CA GLU A 129 11.58 -17.00 -2.35
C GLU A 129 10.89 -16.72 -1.02
N ILE A 130 10.84 -17.73 -0.13
CA ILE A 130 10.27 -17.58 1.20
C ILE A 130 11.07 -16.56 2.01
N ARG A 131 12.41 -16.61 1.93
CA ARG A 131 13.29 -15.63 2.59
C ARG A 131 13.04 -14.22 2.06
N ARG A 132 12.91 -14.04 0.73
CA ARG A 132 12.59 -12.74 0.12
C ARG A 132 11.21 -12.22 0.54
N LEU A 133 10.20 -13.08 0.52
CA LEU A 133 8.86 -12.74 0.98
C LEU A 133 8.90 -12.29 2.44
N CYS A 134 9.59 -13.05 3.30
CA CYS A 134 9.76 -12.71 4.71
C CYS A 134 10.45 -11.36 4.90
N ASN A 135 11.59 -11.13 4.23
CA ASN A 135 12.34 -9.87 4.30
C ASN A 135 11.47 -8.70 3.86
N PHE A 136 10.81 -8.82 2.71
CA PHE A 136 9.93 -7.79 2.19
C PHE A 136 8.78 -7.49 3.16
N THR A 137 8.13 -8.52 3.71
CA THR A 137 7.06 -8.31 4.68
C THR A 137 7.55 -7.66 5.96
N TYR A 138 8.73 -8.05 6.44
CA TYR A 138 9.34 -7.49 7.65
C TYR A 138 9.68 -6.01 7.45
N GLU A 139 10.39 -5.67 6.36
CA GLU A 139 10.73 -4.30 6.00
C GLU A 139 9.49 -3.43 5.79
N ALA A 140 8.45 -3.97 5.14
CA ALA A 140 7.18 -3.27 5.00
C ALA A 140 6.56 -2.95 6.37
N MET A 141 6.52 -3.90 7.30
CA MET A 141 6.01 -3.68 8.67
C MET A 141 6.78 -2.60 9.43
N LEU A 142 8.10 -2.54 9.24
CA LEU A 142 8.95 -1.52 9.85
C LEU A 142 8.66 -0.12 9.26
N SER A 143 8.50 -0.03 7.94
CA SER A 143 8.25 1.24 7.25
C SER A 143 6.87 1.87 7.53
N LEU A 144 5.86 1.08 7.87
CA LEU A 144 4.49 1.55 8.10
C LEU A 144 4.37 2.53 9.28
N GLN A 145 5.20 2.38 10.32
CA GLN A 145 5.15 3.28 11.47
C GLN A 145 5.67 4.68 11.12
N THR A 146 6.75 4.75 10.34
CA THR A 146 7.36 6.03 9.95
C THR A 146 6.38 6.89 9.18
N GLN A 147 5.53 6.27 8.33
CA GLN A 147 4.49 6.99 7.59
C GLN A 147 3.37 7.50 8.50
N ASN A 148 2.89 6.69 9.44
CA ASN A 148 1.80 7.09 10.35
C ASN A 148 2.22 8.18 11.35
N GLN A 149 3.50 8.23 11.73
CA GLN A 149 4.02 9.28 12.61
C GLN A 149 4.33 10.59 11.87
N ALA A 150 4.63 10.51 10.57
CA ALA A 150 4.89 11.70 9.75
C ALA A 150 3.61 12.35 9.22
N ALA A 151 2.50 11.61 9.15
CA ALA A 151 1.22 12.11 8.69
C ALA A 151 0.37 12.65 9.85
N ASP A 152 0.76 13.78 10.42
CA ASP A 152 -0.22 14.65 11.08
C ASP A 152 -0.96 15.40 9.95
N PRO A 153 -2.19 15.01 9.56
CA PRO A 153 -2.86 15.55 8.37
C PRO A 153 -3.14 17.06 8.44
N PHE A 154 -2.95 17.66 9.62
CA PHE A 154 -3.09 19.09 9.85
C PHE A 154 -1.80 19.88 9.61
N SER A 155 -0.61 19.27 9.71
CA SER A 155 0.66 19.98 9.49
C SER A 155 0.86 20.33 8.01
N ASP A 156 0.58 19.38 7.10
CA ASP A 156 0.66 19.62 5.66
C ASP A 156 -0.38 20.66 5.18
N LEU A 157 -1.53 20.73 5.83
CA LEU A 157 -2.56 21.73 5.53
C LEU A 157 -2.12 23.13 5.99
N GLN A 158 -1.37 23.21 7.09
CA GLN A 158 -0.78 24.43 7.61
C GLN A 158 0.38 24.92 6.72
N ASP A 159 1.19 24.00 6.18
CA ASP A 159 2.26 24.32 5.24
C ASP A 159 1.71 24.77 3.86
N ASN A 160 0.63 24.16 3.37
CA ASN A 160 -0.01 24.62 2.13
C ASN A 160 -0.79 25.94 2.30
N LEU A 161 -1.37 26.20 3.48
CA LEU A 161 -2.02 27.48 3.77
C LEU A 161 -1.01 28.61 3.91
N THR A 162 0.17 28.34 4.47
CA THR A 162 1.24 29.35 4.58
C THR A 162 1.77 29.75 3.19
N ASP A 163 1.86 28.82 2.25
CA ASP A 163 2.26 29.10 0.86
C ASP A 163 1.22 29.97 0.11
N VAL A 164 -0.07 29.68 0.29
CA VAL A 164 -1.15 30.52 -0.28
C VAL A 164 -1.18 31.92 0.34
N THR A 165 -0.86 32.06 1.64
CA THR A 165 -0.74 33.39 2.27
C THR A 165 0.52 34.16 1.87
N ALA A 166 1.59 33.45 1.47
CA ALA A 166 2.79 34.07 0.90
C ALA A 166 2.55 34.61 -0.52
N GLU A 167 1.74 33.92 -1.32
CA GLU A 167 1.38 34.36 -2.69
C GLU A 167 0.44 35.59 -2.71
N LEU A 168 -0.34 35.80 -1.64
CA LEU A 168 -1.27 36.93 -1.49
C LEU A 168 -0.64 38.20 -0.87
N GLY A 169 0.66 38.20 -0.56
CA GLY A 169 1.39 39.41 -0.15
C GLY A 169 1.05 39.96 1.25
N LEU A 170 0.49 39.16 2.15
CA LEU A 170 0.10 39.55 3.52
C LEU A 170 1.24 39.40 4.56
N SER A 171 2.48 39.23 4.10
CA SER A 171 3.64 38.79 4.90
C SER A 171 4.16 39.78 5.95
N HIS A 172 3.69 41.03 5.98
CA HIS A 172 4.21 42.05 6.91
C HIS A 172 3.61 42.02 8.33
N ALA A 173 2.53 41.26 8.58
CA ALA A 173 1.84 41.30 9.87
C ALA A 173 2.23 40.19 10.86
N MET A 174 2.97 39.14 10.44
CA MET A 174 3.22 37.96 11.29
C MET A 174 4.69 37.72 11.66
N SER A 175 5.61 38.63 11.32
CA SER A 175 7.05 38.48 11.60
C SER A 175 7.45 38.66 13.07
N ALA A 176 6.50 38.80 14.00
CA ALA A 176 6.77 39.09 15.41
C ALA A 176 6.45 37.93 16.39
N MET A 177 5.98 36.77 15.92
CA MET A 177 5.79 35.60 16.80
C MET A 177 6.43 34.34 16.20
N GLY A 178 7.59 34.00 16.74
CA GLY A 178 7.96 32.61 16.94
C GLY A 178 8.70 31.94 15.79
N ALA A 179 10.01 32.22 15.72
CA ALA A 179 10.96 31.29 15.14
C ALA A 179 10.84 29.90 15.80
N PHE A 180 10.50 28.87 15.02
CA PHE A 180 10.83 27.49 15.33
C PHE A 180 11.49 26.84 14.12
N ARG A 181 12.62 26.20 14.40
CA ARG A 181 13.74 25.92 13.49
C ARG A 181 13.49 24.71 12.60
N LEU A 182 14.06 24.79 11.40
CA LEU A 182 14.51 23.65 10.61
C LEU A 182 15.33 22.68 11.50
N SER A 183 14.82 21.48 11.66
CA SER A 183 15.46 20.31 12.27
C SER A 183 15.12 19.12 11.37
N GLY A 184 16.04 18.35 10.79
CA GLY A 184 17.48 18.41 10.77
C GLY A 184 17.98 17.31 9.84
N ASN A 185 18.87 17.64 8.92
CA ASN A 185 19.81 16.67 8.37
C ASN A 185 20.83 16.39 9.48
N SER A 186 20.74 15.23 10.15
CA SER A 186 21.72 14.77 11.12
C SER A 186 22.30 13.41 10.74
N ALA A 187 23.20 13.44 9.75
CA ALA A 187 24.10 12.34 9.40
C ALA A 187 25.04 11.90 10.55
N ALA A 188 24.98 12.55 11.73
CA ALA A 188 25.71 12.17 12.94
C ALA A 188 24.81 11.59 14.06
N GLY A 189 23.48 11.74 13.96
CA GLY A 189 22.51 10.99 14.77
C GLY A 189 22.15 9.64 14.14
N ASP A 190 22.40 9.51 12.83
CA ASP A 190 22.13 8.31 12.05
C ASP A 190 22.95 7.11 12.53
N ILE A 191 24.19 7.24 13.02
CA ILE A 191 24.99 6.07 13.42
C ILE A 191 24.53 5.46 14.76
N ALA A 192 24.04 6.28 15.70
CA ALA A 192 23.50 5.81 16.98
C ALA A 192 22.09 5.23 16.82
N ASN A 193 21.27 5.85 15.97
CA ASN A 193 19.99 5.28 15.56
C ASN A 193 20.19 4.04 14.66
N GLU A 194 21.26 3.94 13.88
CA GLU A 194 21.60 2.78 13.05
C GLU A 194 22.07 1.58 13.90
N MET A 195 22.74 1.83 15.04
CA MET A 195 23.07 0.77 16.00
C MET A 195 21.88 0.31 16.86
N LEU A 196 20.92 1.21 17.16
CA LEU A 196 19.64 0.82 17.76
C LEU A 196 18.67 0.20 16.73
N ALA A 197 18.79 0.58 15.46
CA ALA A 197 18.04 0.00 14.34
C ALA A 197 18.48 -1.42 13.98
N ARG A 198 19.66 -1.88 14.46
CA ARG A 198 20.12 -3.25 14.25
C ARG A 198 19.30 -4.31 14.99
N GLN A 199 18.45 -3.92 15.92
CA GLN A 199 17.44 -4.82 16.48
C GLN A 199 16.05 -4.18 16.38
N GLU A 200 15.67 -3.73 15.19
CA GLU A 200 14.29 -3.36 14.90
C GLU A 200 13.39 -4.59 15.02
N LEU A 201 12.94 -4.89 16.24
CA LEU A 201 11.89 -5.85 16.48
C LEU A 201 10.55 -5.26 16.00
N VAL A 202 9.67 -6.12 15.52
CA VAL A 202 8.31 -5.71 15.18
C VAL A 202 7.49 -5.68 16.48
N ASN A 203 7.14 -4.49 16.94
CA ASN A 203 6.27 -4.28 18.11
C ASN A 203 4.80 -4.63 17.80
N SER A 204 4.00 -4.81 18.85
CA SER A 204 2.56 -5.17 18.73
C SER A 204 1.78 -4.20 17.83
N ASP A 205 1.99 -2.89 18.00
CA ASP A 205 1.29 -1.87 17.22
C ASP A 205 1.64 -1.94 15.72
N ARG A 206 2.92 -2.19 15.39
CA ARG A 206 3.38 -2.36 14.00
C ARG A 206 2.74 -3.58 13.37
N PHE A 207 2.75 -4.69 14.12
CA PHE A 207 2.14 -5.95 13.68
C PHE A 207 0.64 -5.78 13.44
N SER A 208 -0.08 -5.16 14.38
CA SER A 208 -1.51 -4.88 14.26
C SER A 208 -1.82 -3.98 13.07
N CYS A 209 -1.10 -2.86 12.91
CA CYS A 209 -1.27 -1.95 11.76
C CYS A 209 -1.03 -2.68 10.44
N ALA A 210 0.06 -3.45 10.32
CA ALA A 210 0.35 -4.22 9.13
C ALA A 210 -0.77 -5.21 8.79
N CYS A 211 -1.30 -5.90 9.79
CA CYS A 211 -2.37 -6.86 9.57
C CYS A 211 -3.72 -6.19 9.21
N THR A 212 -4.01 -4.98 9.73
CA THR A 212 -5.20 -4.20 9.33
C THR A 212 -5.14 -3.64 7.92
N SER A 213 -3.95 -3.32 7.42
CA SER A 213 -3.78 -2.48 6.22
C SER A 213 -4.15 -3.13 4.88
N ASN A 214 -4.37 -4.45 4.82
CA ASN A 214 -4.55 -5.16 3.53
C ASN A 214 -5.59 -6.29 3.58
N GLU A 215 -6.82 -5.98 4.02
CA GLU A 215 -7.89 -6.98 4.12
C GLU A 215 -8.35 -7.60 2.79
N ASN A 216 -8.07 -6.94 1.67
CA ASN A 216 -8.59 -7.35 0.35
C ASN A 216 -7.60 -8.19 -0.47
N LEU A 217 -6.37 -8.41 0.02
CA LEU A 217 -5.37 -9.20 -0.70
C LEU A 217 -5.43 -10.67 -0.27
N ASN A 218 -5.79 -11.55 -1.21
CA ASN A 218 -5.69 -12.98 -0.97
C ASN A 218 -4.21 -13.40 -0.88
N PHE A 219 -3.84 -14.11 0.19
CA PHE A 219 -2.50 -14.67 0.39
C PHE A 219 -2.01 -15.48 -0.82
N ASP A 220 -2.88 -16.27 -1.44
CA ASP A 220 -2.51 -17.08 -2.61
C ASP A 220 -2.09 -16.21 -3.80
N ALA A 221 -2.67 -15.01 -3.93
CA ALA A 221 -2.32 -14.07 -4.99
C ALA A 221 -0.96 -13.41 -4.71
N VAL A 222 -0.64 -13.14 -3.44
CA VAL A 222 0.68 -12.66 -3.02
C VAL A 222 1.72 -13.75 -3.26
N VAL A 223 1.47 -14.99 -2.86
CA VAL A 223 2.38 -16.10 -3.12
C VAL A 223 2.65 -16.28 -4.61
N LYS A 224 1.60 -16.28 -5.44
CA LYS A 224 1.75 -16.29 -6.91
C LYS A 224 2.51 -15.08 -7.45
N LEU A 225 2.47 -13.93 -6.79
CA LEU A 225 3.22 -12.75 -7.21
C LEU A 225 4.73 -12.96 -7.04
N PHE A 226 5.13 -13.66 -5.97
CA PHE A 226 6.52 -13.95 -5.62
C PHE A 226 7.11 -15.19 -6.30
N ASP A 227 6.27 -16.09 -6.81
CA ASP A 227 6.67 -17.23 -7.62
C ASP A 227 7.50 -16.80 -8.84
N LYS A 228 8.75 -17.27 -8.89
CA LYS A 228 9.73 -17.00 -9.95
C LYS A 228 9.36 -17.65 -11.27
N GLU A 229 8.69 -18.80 -11.25
CA GLU A 229 8.36 -19.56 -12.47
C GLU A 229 7.17 -18.95 -13.23
N ARG A 230 6.52 -17.96 -12.63
CA ARG A 230 5.36 -17.30 -13.24
C ARG A 230 5.72 -16.52 -14.51
N ARG A 231 5.09 -16.89 -15.62
CA ARG A 231 5.18 -16.16 -16.91
C ARG A 231 4.51 -14.78 -16.80
N ARG A 232 5.31 -13.72 -16.77
CA ARG A 232 4.85 -12.32 -16.75
C ARG A 232 4.57 -11.81 -18.17
N TRP A 233 3.40 -11.24 -18.37
CA TRP A 233 3.00 -10.67 -19.65
C TRP A 233 3.56 -9.24 -19.78
N PHE A 234 3.68 -8.73 -21.02
CA PHE A 234 4.26 -7.40 -21.28
C PHE A 234 3.59 -6.29 -20.47
N MET A 235 2.25 -6.30 -20.41
CA MET A 235 1.47 -5.33 -19.63
C MET A 235 1.73 -5.45 -18.14
N GLU A 236 1.83 -6.67 -17.62
CA GLU A 236 2.16 -6.86 -16.21
C GLU A 236 3.55 -6.29 -15.88
N ARG A 237 4.53 -6.47 -16.77
CA ARG A 237 5.86 -5.89 -16.59
C ARG A 237 5.86 -4.36 -16.60
N LEU A 238 4.95 -3.75 -17.37
CA LEU A 238 4.81 -2.30 -17.45
C LEU A 238 4.12 -1.72 -16.20
N PHE A 239 3.13 -2.42 -15.64
CA PHE A 239 2.33 -1.96 -14.50
C PHE A 239 2.85 -2.41 -13.13
N THR A 240 3.78 -3.36 -13.07
CA THR A 240 4.42 -3.76 -11.80
C THR A 240 5.39 -2.65 -11.34
N PRO A 241 5.22 -2.08 -10.12
CA PRO A 241 6.14 -1.05 -9.62
C PRO A 241 7.59 -1.55 -9.59
N LYS A 242 8.55 -0.67 -9.86
CA LYS A 242 9.97 -1.03 -9.95
C LYS A 242 10.49 -1.70 -8.68
N ALA A 243 10.05 -1.23 -7.51
CA ALA A 243 10.38 -1.82 -6.20
C ALA A 243 10.08 -3.32 -6.15
N PHE A 244 8.87 -3.74 -6.56
CA PHE A 244 8.52 -5.17 -6.64
C PHE A 244 9.35 -5.91 -7.69
N SER A 245 9.66 -5.25 -8.81
CA SER A 245 10.46 -5.87 -9.86
C SER A 245 11.90 -6.14 -9.42
N GLU A 246 12.46 -5.27 -8.59
CA GLU A 246 13.83 -5.39 -8.06
C GLU A 246 13.91 -6.54 -7.05
N ILE A 247 12.94 -6.63 -6.15
CA ILE A 247 12.86 -7.72 -5.16
C ILE A 247 12.82 -9.09 -5.85
N VAL A 248 12.09 -9.23 -6.96
CA VAL A 248 11.97 -10.53 -7.64
C VAL A 248 13.15 -10.82 -8.59
N LYS A 249 13.84 -9.79 -9.10
CA LYS A 249 14.95 -10.00 -10.06
C LYS A 249 16.27 -10.40 -9.41
N TYR A 250 16.44 -10.20 -8.12
CA TYR A 250 17.70 -10.50 -7.46
C TYR A 250 17.71 -11.89 -6.85
N VAL A 251 18.58 -12.76 -7.38
CA VAL A 251 19.63 -13.50 -6.64
C VAL A 251 20.24 -14.54 -7.58
N ASP A 252 21.54 -14.36 -7.84
CA ASP A 252 22.43 -15.47 -8.18
C ASP A 252 22.55 -16.37 -6.93
N PRO A 253 22.18 -17.66 -7.01
CA PRO A 253 22.20 -18.57 -5.86
C PRO A 253 23.59 -18.63 -5.17
N ASP A 254 24.65 -18.34 -5.91
CA ASP A 254 26.04 -18.35 -5.42
C ASP A 254 26.37 -17.21 -4.42
N GLN A 255 25.59 -16.12 -4.37
CA GLN A 255 25.85 -15.03 -3.43
C GLN A 255 25.22 -15.26 -2.04
N MET A 256 24.15 -16.05 -1.94
CA MET A 256 23.47 -16.28 -0.65
C MET A 256 24.20 -17.28 0.24
N ALA A 257 25.02 -18.16 -0.32
CA ALA A 257 25.82 -19.11 0.46
C ALA A 257 26.90 -18.44 1.33
N LYS A 258 27.19 -17.13 1.15
CA LYS A 258 28.22 -16.42 1.92
C LYS A 258 27.70 -15.58 3.08
N THR A 259 26.39 -15.36 3.19
CA THR A 259 25.83 -14.45 4.22
C THR A 259 25.40 -15.18 5.49
N ASP A 260 25.13 -16.48 5.42
CA ASP A 260 24.63 -17.26 6.57
C ASP A 260 25.71 -17.61 7.61
N ASP A 261 27.00 -17.46 7.28
CA ASP A 261 28.11 -17.77 8.21
C ASP A 261 28.37 -16.67 9.26
N ASN A 262 27.75 -15.49 9.14
CA ASN A 262 28.04 -14.35 10.02
C ASN A 262 26.99 -14.11 11.12
N ASP A 263 25.92 -14.89 11.17
CA ASP A 263 24.83 -14.77 12.16
C ASP A 263 24.86 -15.87 13.23
N SER A 264 25.85 -16.77 13.19
CA SER A 264 26.00 -17.88 14.13
C SER A 264 26.59 -17.50 15.49
N ASP A 265 26.86 -16.21 15.75
CA ASP A 265 27.43 -15.76 17.04
C ASP A 265 26.38 -15.28 18.06
N ILE A 266 25.09 -15.43 17.74
CA ILE A 266 24.06 -15.46 18.79
C ILE A 266 24.10 -16.87 19.38
N THR A 267 25.02 -17.06 20.31
CA THR A 267 24.99 -18.17 21.25
C THR A 267 23.69 -18.08 22.03
N VAL A 268 22.65 -18.74 21.50
CA VAL A 268 21.50 -19.15 22.28
C VAL A 268 22.07 -20.09 23.32
N ASP A 269 22.25 -19.59 24.54
CA ASP A 269 22.55 -20.41 25.70
C ASP A 269 21.61 -21.61 25.66
N LYS A 270 22.22 -22.80 25.59
CA LYS A 270 21.52 -24.08 25.60
C LYS A 270 20.77 -24.18 26.93
N GLU A 271 19.55 -23.67 26.96
CA GLU A 271 18.58 -24.07 27.98
C GLU A 271 18.16 -25.51 27.74
N ASP A 272 17.91 -26.18 28.86
CA ASP A 272 17.91 -27.61 29.08
C ASP A 272 16.91 -28.41 28.21
N PRO A 273 17.23 -29.67 27.84
CA PRO A 273 16.36 -30.55 27.04
C PRO A 273 15.17 -31.14 27.81
N ALA A 274 14.66 -30.46 28.83
CA ALA A 274 13.56 -30.95 29.66
C ALA A 274 12.37 -29.99 29.61
N LEU A 275 11.66 -29.92 28.48
CA LEU A 275 10.22 -29.60 28.37
C LEU A 275 9.79 -29.47 26.90
N THR A 276 9.48 -30.61 26.26
CA THR A 276 8.63 -30.62 25.05
C THR A 276 7.50 -31.62 25.22
N SER A 277 6.60 -31.29 26.16
CA SER A 277 5.19 -31.68 26.07
C SER A 277 4.37 -30.38 26.10
N VAL A 278 4.42 -29.61 25.00
CA VAL A 278 3.46 -28.53 24.77
C VAL A 278 2.14 -29.21 24.39
N GLY A 279 1.42 -29.62 25.41
CA GLY A 279 0.03 -29.99 25.28
C GLY A 279 -0.78 -28.77 24.90
N LEU A 280 -1.47 -28.83 23.76
CA LEU A 280 -2.58 -27.96 23.38
C LEU A 280 -3.82 -28.22 24.28
N GLY A 281 -3.60 -28.33 25.58
CA GLY A 281 -4.58 -28.72 26.61
C GLY A 281 -4.66 -27.70 27.74
N GLY A 282 -4.59 -26.41 27.41
CA GLY A 282 -4.95 -25.35 28.34
C GLY A 282 -6.47 -25.28 28.49
N SER A 283 -7.05 -26.19 29.27
CA SER A 283 -8.38 -25.98 29.84
C SER A 283 -8.31 -24.78 30.77
N VAL A 284 -8.69 -23.61 30.26
CA VAL A 284 -9.00 -22.46 31.11
C VAL A 284 -10.07 -22.93 32.11
N PRO A 285 -9.83 -22.89 33.43
CA PRO A 285 -10.88 -23.17 34.39
C PRO A 285 -11.94 -22.07 34.22
N MET A 286 -13.04 -22.39 33.54
CA MET A 286 -14.25 -21.59 33.61
C MET A 286 -14.66 -21.54 35.08
N SER A 287 -14.37 -20.41 35.73
CA SER A 287 -15.01 -20.08 36.99
C SER A 287 -16.52 -20.07 36.74
N PRO A 288 -17.34 -20.77 37.55
CA PRO A 288 -18.77 -20.76 37.38
C PRO A 288 -19.30 -19.36 37.67
N MET A 289 -19.67 -18.64 36.61
CA MET A 289 -20.49 -17.43 36.66
C MET A 289 -21.95 -17.85 36.96
N SER A 290 -22.18 -18.51 38.09
CA SER A 290 -23.51 -18.66 38.68
C SER A 290 -23.60 -17.65 39.83
N HIS A 291 -24.36 -16.57 39.64
CA HIS A 291 -24.96 -15.68 40.66
C HIS A 291 -25.02 -14.22 40.15
N ALA A 292 -25.80 -13.97 39.09
CA ALA A 292 -26.24 -12.60 38.77
C ALA A 292 -27.57 -12.54 37.98
N ALA A 293 -28.35 -13.62 37.92
CA ALA A 293 -29.60 -13.67 37.15
C ALA A 293 -30.89 -13.55 38.00
N GLU A 294 -30.79 -13.28 39.31
CA GLU A 294 -31.94 -13.38 40.23
C GLU A 294 -32.29 -12.06 40.94
N ALA A 295 -32.23 -10.92 40.24
CA ALA A 295 -32.58 -9.62 40.85
C ALA A 295 -33.49 -8.70 40.01
N PHE A 296 -34.12 -9.18 38.93
CA PHE A 296 -35.04 -8.36 38.12
C PHE A 296 -36.50 -8.85 38.05
N ALA A 297 -36.87 -9.90 38.80
CA ALA A 297 -38.23 -10.41 38.81
C ALA A 297 -39.17 -9.76 39.86
N ASN A 298 -38.71 -8.77 40.65
CA ASN A 298 -39.50 -8.24 41.77
C ASN A 298 -39.62 -6.70 41.82
N ARG A 299 -40.02 -6.10 40.70
CA ARG A 299 -40.68 -4.77 40.67
C ARG A 299 -41.87 -4.81 39.72
N ARG A 300 -42.99 -5.29 40.24
CA ARG A 300 -44.34 -4.82 39.87
C ARG A 300 -44.92 -4.09 41.07
#